data_AF-A0A7X8HQI5-F1
#
_entry.id   AF-A0A7X8HQI5-F1
#
_cell.length_a   1.000
_cell.length_b   1.000
_cell.length_c   1.000
_cell.angle_alpha   90.00
_cell.angle_beta   90.00
_cell.angle_gamma   90.00
#
_symmetry.space_group_name_H-M   'P 1'
#
loop_
_entity.id
_entity.type
_entity.pdbx_description
1 polymer ?
#
loop_
_entity_poly.entity_id
_entity_poly.type
_entity_poly.pdbx_seq_one_letter_code
_entity_poly.pdbx_strand_id
1 'polypeptide(L)'
;METFLIVFTLSLDAFVASIAYGINKIRMPFKSMVIIDIVCTSLLAISIFLGTLISKILPQNSTSLISFSILFLLGIYYLLEGAIKSYIKNTLVLDKNFRFKLFDIWFVITIYMDEIKADFDNSKTLNLKEALYLGIALSLDSLAIGFGFSLRRINCLGII
;
A
#
# COMPACT_ATOMS: atom_id res chain seq x y z
N MET A 1 21.53 6.92 -8.88
CA MET A 1 21.18 5.49 -9.03
C MET A 1 19.97 5.11 -8.17
N GLU A 2 19.94 5.47 -6.89
CA GLU A 2 18.87 5.06 -5.97
C GLU A 2 17.47 5.60 -6.33
N THR A 3 17.35 6.82 -6.87
CA THR A 3 16.07 7.38 -7.30
C THR A 3 15.43 6.60 -8.45
N PHE A 4 16.24 6.03 -9.36
CA PHE A 4 15.74 5.18 -10.43
C PHE A 4 15.13 3.89 -9.88
N LEU A 5 15.79 3.26 -8.89
CA LEU A 5 15.26 2.08 -8.21
C LEU A 5 13.96 2.38 -7.48
N ILE A 6 13.87 3.53 -6.79
CA ILE A 6 12.66 3.95 -6.09
C ILE A 6 11.48 4.13 -7.05
N VAL A 7 11.68 4.84 -8.17
CA VAL A 7 10.65 5.03 -9.20
C VAL A 7 10.27 3.71 -9.83
N PHE A 8 11.24 2.82 -10.07
CA PHE A 8 10.99 1.49 -10.61
C PHE A 8 10.14 0.64 -9.66
N THR A 9 10.48 0.57 -8.37
CA THR A 9 9.68 -0.14 -7.36
C THR A 9 8.25 0.41 -7.27
N LEU A 10 8.08 1.73 -7.21
CA LEU A 10 6.75 2.38 -7.25
C LEU A 10 5.93 2.01 -8.50
N SER A 11 6.59 1.92 -9.66
CA SER A 11 5.91 1.56 -10.90
C SER A 11 5.55 0.07 -10.98
N LEU A 12 6.27 -0.79 -10.24
CA LEU A 12 6.03 -2.24 -10.26
C LEU A 12 4.69 -2.58 -9.61
N ASP A 13 4.32 -1.96 -8.50
CA ASP A 13 3.05 -2.24 -7.81
C ASP A 13 1.85 -1.88 -8.71
N ALA A 14 1.87 -0.67 -9.30
CA ALA A 14 0.85 -0.26 -10.28
C ALA A 14 0.82 -1.14 -11.55
N PHE A 15 1.98 -1.61 -12.00
CA PHE A 15 2.10 -2.50 -13.16
C PHE A 15 1.56 -3.91 -12.87
N VAL A 16 1.90 -4.49 -11.73
CA VAL A 16 1.40 -5.79 -11.27
C VAL A 16 -0.12 -5.74 -11.10
N ALA A 17 -0.64 -4.68 -10.49
CA ALA A 17 -2.08 -4.44 -10.41
C ALA A 17 -2.72 -4.39 -11.79
N SER A 18 -2.16 -3.61 -12.71
CA SER A 18 -2.67 -3.51 -14.08
C SER A 18 -2.69 -4.87 -14.81
N ILE A 19 -1.69 -5.72 -14.60
CA ILE A 19 -1.65 -7.09 -15.12
C ILE A 19 -2.74 -7.96 -14.47
N ALA A 20 -2.88 -7.90 -13.14
CA ALA A 20 -3.89 -8.66 -12.41
C ALA A 20 -5.31 -8.31 -12.89
N TYR A 21 -5.60 -7.03 -13.08
CA TYR A 21 -6.88 -6.59 -13.65
C TYR A 21 -7.06 -6.97 -15.13
N GLY A 22 -5.97 -6.92 -15.92
CA GLY A 22 -5.96 -7.34 -17.32
C GLY A 22 -6.25 -8.84 -17.51
N ILE A 23 -5.63 -9.69 -16.69
CA ILE A 23 -5.85 -11.15 -16.69
C ILE A 23 -7.29 -11.48 -16.27
N ASN A 24 -7.83 -10.76 -15.29
CA ASN A 24 -9.21 -10.94 -14.83
C ASN A 24 -10.27 -10.24 -15.70
N LYS A 25 -9.87 -9.65 -16.85
CA LYS A 25 -10.75 -8.93 -17.80
C LYS A 25 -11.58 -7.82 -17.15
N ILE A 26 -11.08 -7.21 -16.07
CA ILE A 26 -11.74 -6.08 -15.43
C ILE A 26 -11.44 -4.84 -16.27
N ARG A 27 -12.47 -4.21 -16.84
CA ARG A 27 -12.31 -2.98 -17.62
C ARG A 27 -12.08 -1.81 -16.68
N MET A 28 -10.91 -1.20 -16.78
CA MET A 28 -10.62 0.08 -16.13
C MET A 28 -11.03 1.25 -17.05
N PRO A 29 -12.11 1.98 -16.76
CA PRO A 29 -12.44 3.19 -17.50
C PRO A 29 -11.42 4.30 -17.15
N PHE A 30 -11.09 5.15 -18.13
CA PHE A 30 -10.14 6.28 -17.95
C PHE A 30 -10.46 7.16 -16.73
N LYS A 31 -11.75 7.34 -16.39
CA LYS A 31 -12.18 8.13 -15.23
C LYS A 31 -11.67 7.55 -13.90
N SER A 32 -11.69 6.23 -13.75
CA SER A 32 -11.23 5.54 -12.53
C SER A 32 -9.70 5.62 -12.39
N MET A 33 -8.99 5.53 -13.52
CA MET A 33 -7.53 5.64 -13.55
C MET A 33 -7.04 7.03 -13.10
N VAL A 34 -7.72 8.10 -13.54
CA VAL A 34 -7.41 9.48 -13.10
C VAL A 34 -7.63 9.66 -11.59
N ILE A 35 -8.65 9.03 -11.02
CA ILE A 35 -8.93 9.13 -9.58
C ILE A 35 -7.84 8.45 -8.76
N ILE A 36 -7.41 7.25 -9.16
CA ILE A 36 -6.31 6.52 -8.51
C ILE A 36 -5.04 7.37 -8.52
N ASP A 37 -4.72 7.96 -9.68
CA ASP A 37 -3.54 8.81 -9.84
C ASP A 37 -3.57 10.07 -8.96
N ILE A 38 -4.73 10.75 -8.89
CA ILE A 38 -4.93 11.91 -8.03
C ILE A 38 -4.78 11.54 -6.55
N VAL A 39 -5.37 10.42 -6.12
CA VAL A 39 -5.27 9.94 -4.73
C VAL A 39 -3.83 9.59 -4.38
N CYS A 40 -3.14 8.85 -5.25
CA CYS A 40 -1.76 8.43 -5.04
C CYS A 40 -0.81 9.63 -4.96
N THR A 41 -0.91 10.56 -5.92
CA THR A 41 -0.10 11.78 -5.94
C THR A 41 -0.34 12.65 -4.71
N SER A 42 -1.59 12.83 -4.30
CA SER A 42 -1.95 13.61 -3.10
C SER A 42 -1.35 13.00 -1.83
N LEU A 43 -1.48 11.68 -1.65
CA LEU A 43 -0.96 10.98 -0.47
C LEU A 43 0.57 10.96 -0.44
N LEU A 44 1.23 10.77 -1.58
CA LEU A 44 2.69 10.87 -1.68
C LEU A 44 3.17 12.28 -1.30
N ALA A 45 2.51 13.33 -1.79
CA ALA A 45 2.85 14.72 -1.45
C ALA A 45 2.69 15.00 0.05
N ILE A 46 1.57 14.54 0.65
CA ILE A 46 1.33 14.64 2.09
C ILE A 46 2.40 13.87 2.88
N SER A 47 2.79 12.68 2.40
CA SER A 47 3.82 11.85 3.05
C SER A 47 5.17 12.53 3.11
N ILE A 48 5.62 13.09 1.98
CA ILE A 48 6.89 13.84 1.94
C ILE A 48 6.81 15.05 2.86
N PHE A 49 5.69 15.80 2.83
CA PHE A 49 5.51 16.97 3.69
C PHE A 49 5.59 16.61 5.19
N LEU A 50 4.83 15.60 5.62
CA LEU A 50 4.87 15.11 7.01
C LEU A 50 6.26 14.59 7.37
N GLY A 51 6.86 13.79 6.49
CA GLY A 51 8.18 13.21 6.73
C GLY A 51 9.29 14.27 6.86
N THR A 52 9.21 15.40 6.15
CA THR A 52 10.15 16.53 6.37
C THR A 52 9.98 17.21 7.73
N LEU A 53 8.75 17.27 8.27
CA LEU A 53 8.50 17.79 9.62
C LEU A 53 9.05 16.85 10.68
N ILE A 54 8.80 15.55 10.50
CA ILE A 54 9.23 14.50 11.41
C ILE A 54 10.77 14.31 11.39
N SER A 55 11.40 14.47 10.22
CA SER A 55 12.87 14.38 10.03
C SER A 55 13.66 15.42 10.84
N LYS A 56 13.04 16.54 11.24
CA LYS A 56 13.68 17.54 12.12
C LYS A 56 13.77 17.12 13.58
N ILE A 57 12.92 16.19 14.03
CA ILE A 57 12.80 15.75 15.43
C ILE A 57 13.49 14.40 15.68
N LEU A 58 13.69 13.58 14.64
CA LEU A 58 14.21 12.23 14.79
C LEU A 58 15.74 12.13 14.63
N PRO A 59 16.47 11.58 15.61
CA PRO A 59 17.86 11.16 15.42
C PRO A 59 17.94 9.92 14.52
N GLN A 60 18.96 9.86 13.67
CA GLN A 60 19.10 8.86 12.59
C GLN A 60 19.10 7.40 13.07
N ASN A 61 19.54 7.14 14.30
CA ASN A 61 19.53 5.79 14.89
C ASN A 61 18.12 5.27 15.19
N SER A 62 17.16 6.16 15.51
CA SER A 62 15.79 5.76 15.84
C SER A 62 15.02 5.30 14.61
N THR A 63 15.26 5.92 13.45
CA THR A 63 14.58 5.57 12.20
C THR A 63 14.82 4.11 11.82
N SER A 64 16.08 3.66 11.83
CA SER A 64 16.42 2.28 11.45
C SER A 64 15.80 1.25 12.41
N LEU A 65 15.74 1.55 13.71
CA LEU A 65 15.13 0.67 14.70
C LEU A 65 13.62 0.53 14.49
N ILE A 66 12.95 1.64 14.16
CA ILE A 66 11.51 1.67 13.88
C ILE A 66 11.19 0.87 12.63
N SER A 67 11.94 1.07 11.53
CA SER A 67 11.75 0.33 10.28
C SER A 67 11.93 -1.17 10.48
N PHE A 68 12.98 -1.57 11.20
CA PHE A 68 13.25 -2.97 11.51
C PHE A 68 12.13 -3.58 12.37
N SER A 69 11.70 -2.87 13.42
CA SER A 69 10.63 -3.35 14.30
C SER A 69 9.32 -3.58 13.55
N ILE A 70 8.94 -2.64 12.66
CA ILE A 70 7.73 -2.76 11.83
C ILE A 70 7.83 -3.97 10.89
N LEU A 71 8.93 -4.13 10.15
CA LEU A 71 9.12 -5.26 9.23
C LEU A 71 9.20 -6.61 9.96
N PHE A 72 9.85 -6.63 11.13
CA PHE A 72 9.96 -7.83 11.95
C PHE A 72 8.58 -8.28 12.47
N LEU A 73 7.77 -7.35 12.97
CA LEU A 73 6.40 -7.62 13.41
C LEU A 73 5.52 -8.06 12.23
N LEU A 74 5.61 -7.40 11.07
CA LEU A 74 4.86 -7.80 9.86
C LEU A 74 5.25 -9.22 9.41
N GLY A 75 6.55 -9.52 9.38
CA GLY A 75 7.07 -10.83 9.00
C GLY A 75 6.59 -11.94 9.93
N ILE A 76 6.60 -11.69 11.25
CA ILE A 76 6.03 -12.63 12.23
C ILE A 76 4.53 -12.79 12.04
N TYR A 77 3.80 -11.69 11.85
CA TYR A 77 2.35 -11.73 11.63
C TYR A 77 1.98 -12.60 10.42
N TYR A 78 2.63 -12.41 9.27
CA TYR A 78 2.39 -13.22 8.07
C TYR A 78 2.84 -14.66 8.22
N LEU A 79 3.97 -14.92 8.90
CA LEU A 79 4.41 -16.28 9.22
C LEU A 79 3.36 -17.01 10.06
N LEU A 80 2.81 -16.33 11.08
CA LEU A 80 1.75 -16.87 11.92
C LEU A 80 0.46 -17.04 11.14
N GLU A 81 0.02 -16.06 10.34
CA GLU A 81 -1.18 -16.18 9.52
C GLU A 81 -1.07 -17.37 8.55
N GLY A 82 0.06 -17.50 7.84
CA GLY A 82 0.32 -18.61 6.93
C GLY A 82 0.36 -19.96 7.65
N ALA A 83 1.04 -20.03 8.80
CA ALA A 83 1.10 -21.24 9.62
C ALA A 83 -0.29 -21.62 10.17
N ILE A 84 -1.04 -20.67 10.71
CA ILE A 84 -2.39 -20.85 11.25
C ILE A 84 -3.36 -21.27 10.14
N LYS A 85 -3.33 -20.61 8.99
CA LYS A 85 -4.19 -20.93 7.83
C LYS A 85 -3.86 -22.30 7.23
N SER A 86 -2.60 -22.72 7.28
CA SER A 86 -2.17 -24.07 6.90
C SER A 86 -2.58 -25.14 7.92
N TYR A 87 -2.58 -24.82 9.22
CA TYR A 87 -2.91 -25.76 10.30
C TYR A 87 -4.44 -25.92 10.49
N ILE A 88 -5.21 -24.85 10.26
CA ILE A 88 -6.68 -24.80 10.45
C ILE A 88 -7.47 -25.23 9.21
N LYS A 89 -6.81 -25.63 8.11
CA LYS A 89 -7.48 -26.11 6.89
C LYS A 89 -8.37 -27.35 7.10
N ASN A 90 -8.26 -28.06 8.23
CA ASN A 90 -9.08 -29.25 8.51
C ASN A 90 -10.31 -29.04 9.42
N THR A 91 -10.39 -27.97 10.23
CA THR A 91 -11.54 -27.73 11.12
C THR A 91 -11.57 -26.25 11.50
N LEU A 92 -12.14 -25.39 10.66
CA LEU A 92 -12.94 -24.22 11.03
C LEU A 92 -12.99 -23.24 9.85
N VAL A 93 -14.18 -23.13 9.29
CA VAL A 93 -14.66 -21.89 8.67
C VAL A 93 -14.56 -20.82 9.75
N LEU A 94 -13.48 -20.04 9.73
CA LEU A 94 -13.34 -18.90 10.63
C LEU A 94 -14.37 -17.86 10.17
N ASP A 95 -15.45 -17.83 10.92
CA ASP A 95 -16.59 -16.98 10.71
C ASP A 95 -16.17 -15.51 10.71
N LYS A 96 -16.58 -14.86 9.63
CA LYS A 96 -16.29 -13.49 9.22
C LYS A 96 -17.10 -12.53 10.10
N ASN A 97 -16.74 -12.35 11.36
CA ASN A 97 -17.49 -11.47 12.28
C ASN A 97 -16.60 -10.74 13.31
N PHE A 98 -15.68 -9.88 12.84
CA PHE A 98 -15.21 -8.75 13.64
C PHE A 98 -15.91 -7.47 13.15
N ARG A 99 -17.17 -7.29 13.58
CA ARG A 99 -17.93 -6.05 13.39
C ARG A 99 -17.43 -4.97 14.33
N PHE A 100 -16.32 -4.35 13.99
CA PHE A 100 -15.97 -3.02 14.49
C PHE A 100 -15.99 -2.07 13.30
N LYS A 101 -16.10 -0.75 13.53
CA LYS A 101 -15.94 0.31 12.51
C LYS A 101 -14.62 0.23 11.69
N LEU A 102 -13.79 -0.76 11.97
CA LEU A 102 -12.68 -1.27 11.18
C LEU A 102 -13.03 -1.75 9.77
N PHE A 103 -14.31 -1.89 9.39
CA PHE A 103 -14.68 -2.40 8.06
C PHE A 103 -14.03 -1.65 6.90
N ASP A 104 -13.93 -0.31 6.94
CA ASP A 104 -13.27 0.46 5.87
C ASP A 104 -11.76 0.18 5.81
N ILE A 105 -11.10 0.04 6.97
CA ILE A 105 -9.65 -0.21 7.08
C ILE A 105 -9.32 -1.67 6.75
N TRP A 106 -10.11 -2.62 7.27
CA TRP A 106 -10.02 -4.04 6.95
C TRP A 106 -10.30 -4.30 5.47
N PHE A 107 -11.22 -3.53 4.86
CA PHE A 107 -11.50 -3.60 3.43
C PHE A 107 -10.33 -3.08 2.59
N VAL A 108 -9.75 -1.94 2.96
CA VAL A 108 -8.51 -1.44 2.33
C VAL A 108 -7.37 -2.44 2.49
N ILE A 109 -7.22 -3.07 3.65
CA ILE A 109 -6.24 -4.14 3.88
C ILE A 109 -6.56 -5.39 3.06
N THR A 110 -7.84 -5.75 2.91
CA THR A 110 -8.28 -6.90 2.11
C THR A 110 -8.02 -6.67 0.62
N ILE A 111 -8.20 -5.44 0.14
CA ILE A 111 -7.85 -5.02 -1.23
C ILE A 111 -6.34 -4.97 -1.41
N TYR A 112 -5.60 -4.46 -0.42
CA TYR A 112 -4.14 -4.45 -0.44
C TYR A 112 -3.55 -5.88 -0.46
N MET A 113 -4.21 -6.84 0.18
CA MET A 113 -3.81 -8.26 0.18
C MET A 113 -4.27 -9.03 -1.07
N ASP A 114 -5.28 -8.53 -1.77
CA ASP A 114 -5.82 -9.16 -2.98
C ASP A 114 -6.53 -8.08 -3.81
N GLU A 115 -5.77 -7.45 -4.69
CA GLU A 115 -6.20 -6.33 -5.53
C GLU A 115 -7.44 -6.70 -6.37
N ILE A 116 -7.59 -7.99 -6.71
CA ILE A 116 -8.70 -8.52 -7.48
C ILE A 116 -10.03 -8.43 -6.70
N LYS A 117 -9.99 -8.45 -5.35
CA LYS A 117 -11.17 -8.26 -4.50
C LYS A 117 -11.70 -6.83 -4.48
N ALA A 118 -11.02 -5.87 -5.14
CA ALA A 118 -11.52 -4.50 -5.28
C ALA A 118 -12.78 -4.39 -6.16
N ASP A 119 -13.02 -5.37 -7.06
CA ASP A 119 -14.30 -5.50 -7.79
C ASP A 119 -15.34 -6.15 -6.86
N PHE A 120 -15.95 -5.32 -6.01
CA PHE A 120 -16.93 -5.77 -5.01
C PHE A 120 -18.19 -6.27 -5.70
N ASP A 121 -18.58 -5.63 -6.80
CA ASP A 121 -19.82 -5.93 -7.51
C ASP A 121 -19.66 -7.07 -8.54
N ASN A 122 -18.47 -7.67 -8.70
CA ASN A 122 -18.12 -8.62 -9.77
C ASN A 122 -18.58 -8.13 -11.16
N SER A 123 -18.63 -6.81 -11.31
CA SER A 123 -19.25 -6.15 -12.45
C SER A 123 -18.33 -6.17 -13.67
N LYS A 124 -17.04 -6.52 -13.46
CA LYS A 124 -15.96 -6.43 -14.45
C LYS A 124 -15.74 -5.00 -14.94
N THR A 125 -16.26 -3.99 -14.23
CA THR A 125 -16.08 -2.57 -14.51
C THR A 125 -15.76 -1.82 -13.23
N LEU A 126 -14.58 -1.21 -13.17
CA LEU A 126 -14.09 -0.58 -11.95
C LEU A 126 -14.81 0.76 -11.71
N ASN A 127 -15.72 0.79 -10.73
CA ASN A 127 -16.54 1.96 -10.40
C ASN A 127 -15.70 3.04 -9.68
N LEU A 128 -16.17 4.30 -9.66
CA LEU A 128 -15.46 5.41 -9.02
C LEU A 128 -15.11 5.15 -7.55
N LYS A 129 -16.02 4.51 -6.80
CA LYS A 129 -15.80 4.18 -5.39
C LYS A 129 -14.77 3.08 -5.21
N GLU A 130 -14.84 2.03 -6.02
CA GLU A 130 -13.86 0.93 -6.02
C GLU A 130 -12.46 1.44 -6.39
N ALA A 131 -12.39 2.39 -7.34
CA ALA A 131 -11.14 3.06 -7.72
C ALA A 131 -10.54 3.88 -6.58
N LEU A 132 -11.37 4.54 -5.77
CA LEU A 132 -10.90 5.24 -4.57
C LEU A 132 -10.30 4.26 -3.55
N TYR A 133 -10.98 3.14 -3.27
CA TYR A 133 -10.46 2.15 -2.32
C TYR A 133 -9.18 1.49 -2.82
N LEU A 134 -9.12 1.14 -4.11
CA LEU A 134 -7.91 0.63 -4.75
C LEU A 134 -6.78 1.66 -4.69
N GLY A 135 -7.06 2.93 -5.02
CA GLY A 135 -6.07 3.99 -4.98
C GLY A 135 -5.51 4.23 -3.58
N ILE A 136 -6.36 4.18 -2.55
CA ILE A 136 -5.92 4.26 -1.15
C ILE A 136 -5.05 3.05 -0.79
N ALA A 137 -5.45 1.84 -1.17
CA ALA A 137 -4.69 0.63 -0.90
C ALA A 137 -3.29 0.69 -1.57
N LEU A 138 -3.24 1.04 -2.85
CA LEU A 138 -1.99 1.16 -3.60
C LEU A 138 -1.10 2.24 -2.97
N SER A 139 -1.63 3.45 -2.76
CA SER A 139 -0.88 4.61 -2.25
C SER A 139 -0.19 4.43 -0.87
N LEU A 140 -0.50 3.37 -0.12
CA LEU A 140 0.24 3.01 1.08
C LEU A 140 1.72 2.71 0.77
N ASP A 141 2.02 2.15 -0.41
CA ASP A 141 3.39 1.94 -0.90
C ASP A 141 4.15 3.28 -1.04
N SER A 142 3.47 4.24 -1.63
CA SER A 142 3.92 5.57 -2.03
C SER A 142 4.08 6.44 -0.79
N LEU A 143 3.21 6.23 0.20
CA LEU A 143 3.32 6.84 1.51
C LEU A 143 4.58 6.33 2.23
N ALA A 144 4.82 5.02 2.26
CA ALA A 144 6.01 4.45 2.89
C ALA A 144 7.30 4.94 2.22
N ILE A 145 7.32 4.97 0.88
CA ILE A 145 8.46 5.45 0.09
C ILE A 145 8.66 6.96 0.25
N GLY A 146 7.59 7.76 0.22
CA GLY A 146 7.66 9.22 0.40
C GLY A 146 8.19 9.60 1.78
N PHE A 147 7.78 8.86 2.82
CA PHE A 147 8.30 9.03 4.16
C PHE A 147 9.77 8.63 4.22
N GLY A 148 10.15 7.45 3.71
CA GLY A 148 11.54 7.00 3.65
C GLY A 148 12.47 7.96 2.88
N PHE A 149 11.98 8.52 1.77
CA PHE A 149 12.70 9.51 0.97
C PHE A 149 12.98 10.79 1.76
N SER A 150 11.99 11.31 2.48
CA SER A 150 12.11 12.55 3.26
C SER A 150 12.98 12.43 4.52
N LEU A 151 13.08 11.22 5.11
CA LEU A 151 13.94 10.95 6.26
C LEU A 151 15.41 10.77 5.85
N ARG A 152 15.66 10.44 4.58
CA ARG A 152 17.02 10.40 4.07
C ARG A 152 17.55 11.83 4.00
N ARG A 153 18.49 12.18 4.89
CA ARG A 153 19.33 13.38 4.78
C ARG A 153 20.25 13.25 3.57
N ILE A 154 19.68 13.34 2.38
CA ILE A 154 20.46 13.65 1.18
C ILE A 154 20.76 15.14 1.31
N ASN A 155 22.03 15.49 1.24
CA ASN A 155 22.45 16.87 1.12
C ASN A 155 21.95 17.38 -0.25
N CYS A 156 20.70 17.86 -0.34
CA CYS A 156 20.12 18.38 -1.58
C CYS A 156 20.92 19.57 -2.15
N LEU A 157 21.85 20.13 -1.37
CA LEU A 157 22.74 21.23 -1.71
C LEU A 157 24.12 20.80 -2.23
N GLY A 158 24.39 19.50 -2.42
CA GLY A 158 25.69 19.01 -2.91
C GLY A 158 25.80 18.85 -4.44
N ILE A 159 24.76 19.21 -5.19
CA ILE A 159 24.69 19.05 -6.66
C ILE A 159 24.19 20.35 -7.30
N ILE A 160 24.60 21.50 -6.76
CA ILE A 160 24.61 22.79 -7.46
C ILE A 160 26.03 23.33 -7.38
#